data_AF-A0A6J0LD57-F1
#
_entry.id   AF-A0A6J0LD57-F1
#
_cell.length_a   1.000
_cell.length_b   1.000
_cell.length_c   1.000
_cell.angle_alpha   90.00
_cell.angle_beta   90.00
_cell.angle_gamma   90.00
#
_symmetry.space_group_name_H-M   'P 1'
#
loop_
_entity.id
_entity.type
_entity.pdbx_description
1 polymer ?
#
loop_
_entity_poly.entity_id
_entity_poly.type
_entity_poly.pdbx_seq_one_letter_code
_entity_poly.pdbx_strand_id
1 'polypeptide(L)'
;MYQERIIAFTKLSVMIHKVINLVFTWQCHDSYSACGLGSDGIDRLVRLVQKMEKLKHSRPENGALYGAKIKGGGSGGTVCVIGRGSLRSSEQILEIQRKYKQTTGFMPYVFEGSSPGAGKFGYLKIRKNSAPPSST
;
A
#
# COMPACT_ATOMS: atom_id res chain seq x y z
N MET A 1 18.18 11.29 15.23
CA MET A 1 18.00 11.66 13.81
C MET A 1 17.52 10.40 13.08
N TYR A 2 16.54 10.50 12.19
CA TYR A 2 15.86 9.42 11.41
C TYR A 2 14.70 8.68 12.09
N GLN A 3 13.48 9.03 11.68
CA GLN A 3 12.57 8.15 10.94
C GLN A 3 11.25 8.90 10.75
N GLU A 4 11.14 9.62 9.63
CA GLU A 4 9.85 10.07 9.11
C GLU A 4 9.07 8.80 8.72
N ARG A 5 8.11 8.40 9.57
CA ARG A 5 7.30 7.21 9.33
C ARG A 5 6.21 7.58 8.32
N ILE A 6 6.11 6.84 7.23
CA ILE A 6 5.34 7.26 6.07
C ILE A 6 4.12 6.35 5.90
N ILE A 7 2.96 6.93 5.59
CA ILE A 7 1.79 6.23 5.09
C ILE A 7 1.72 6.49 3.57
N ALA A 8 1.84 5.45 2.76
CA ALA A 8 1.52 5.54 1.34
C ALA A 8 0.09 5.04 1.13
N PHE A 9 -0.82 5.94 0.75
CA PHE A 9 -2.18 5.58 0.42
C PHE A 9 -2.36 5.53 -1.09
N THR A 10 -2.62 4.34 -1.63
CA THR A 10 -2.92 4.20 -3.06
C THR A 10 -4.43 4.07 -3.23
N LYS A 11 -5.06 5.09 -3.82
CA LYS A 11 -6.46 5.00 -4.28
C LYS A 11 -6.52 4.08 -5.49
N LEU A 12 -7.17 2.92 -5.36
CA LEU A 12 -7.52 2.11 -6.54
C LEU A 12 -8.92 2.49 -7.02
N SER A 13 -9.01 2.86 -8.30
CA SER A 13 -10.28 3.02 -9.01
C SER A 13 -10.76 1.66 -9.52
N VAL A 14 -11.77 1.12 -8.83
CA VAL A 14 -12.79 0.11 -9.21
C VAL A 14 -12.37 -1.26 -9.77
N MET A 15 -11.21 -1.46 -10.37
CA MET A 15 -10.78 -2.79 -10.79
C MET A 15 -9.95 -3.41 -9.67
N ILE A 16 -10.21 -4.68 -9.33
CA ILE A 16 -9.45 -5.53 -8.37
C ILE A 16 -10.13 -5.68 -6.98
N HIS A 17 -11.32 -6.27 -6.87
CA HIS A 17 -11.76 -6.84 -5.56
C HIS A 17 -11.01 -8.15 -5.22
N LYS A 18 -10.57 -8.91 -6.23
CA LYS A 18 -9.93 -10.23 -6.06
C LYS A 18 -8.42 -10.20 -5.75
N VAL A 19 -7.61 -9.33 -6.35
CA VAL A 19 -6.15 -9.28 -6.07
C VAL A 19 -5.80 -8.51 -4.79
N ILE A 20 -6.69 -7.62 -4.31
CA ILE A 20 -6.54 -6.94 -3.01
C ILE A 20 -6.44 -7.95 -1.87
N ASN A 21 -7.30 -8.96 -1.90
CA ASN A 21 -7.31 -10.06 -0.94
C ASN A 21 -6.11 -11.02 -1.05
N LEU A 22 -5.25 -10.90 -2.07
CA LEU A 22 -4.09 -11.78 -2.23
C LEU A 22 -2.79 -11.09 -1.80
N VAL A 23 -2.67 -9.77 -2.04
CA VAL A 23 -1.39 -9.05 -1.92
C VAL A 23 -1.33 -8.09 -0.74
N PHE A 24 -2.47 -7.72 -0.15
CA PHE A 24 -2.60 -6.72 0.93
C PHE A 24 -3.23 -7.29 2.22
N THR A 25 -3.22 -8.61 2.37
CA THR A 25 -3.74 -9.26 3.58
C THR A 25 -2.88 -8.98 4.80
N TRP A 26 -3.49 -9.06 5.98
CA TRP A 26 -2.78 -9.05 7.26
C TRP A 26 -1.68 -10.12 7.31
N GLN A 27 -1.92 -11.28 6.69
CA GLN A 27 -0.95 -12.38 6.59
C GLN A 27 0.33 -11.99 5.82
N CYS A 28 0.23 -11.12 4.80
CA CYS A 28 1.42 -10.61 4.13
C CYS A 28 2.28 -9.81 5.13
N HIS A 29 1.67 -8.90 5.89
CA HIS A 29 2.39 -8.13 6.91
C HIS A 29 3.00 -9.03 7.99
N ASP A 30 2.27 -10.05 8.45
CA ASP A 30 2.76 -11.01 9.44
C ASP A 30 3.98 -11.78 8.93
N SER A 31 3.97 -12.16 7.64
CA SER A 31 5.11 -12.85 7.01
C SER A 31 6.36 -11.96 6.93
N TYR A 32 6.21 -10.68 6.56
CA TYR A 32 7.33 -9.73 6.58
C TYR A 32 7.86 -9.49 8.00
N SER A 33 6.95 -9.40 8.98
CA SER A 33 7.31 -9.22 10.39
C SER A 33 8.05 -10.44 10.93
N ALA A 34 7.63 -11.65 10.56
CA ALA A 34 8.31 -12.91 10.91
C ALA A 34 9.73 -12.98 10.32
N CYS A 35 9.98 -12.35 9.16
CA CYS A 35 11.31 -12.20 8.58
C CYS A 35 12.16 -11.10 9.25
N GLY A 36 11.72 -10.51 10.37
CA GLY A 36 12.44 -9.44 11.06
C GLY A 36 12.34 -8.07 10.37
N LEU A 37 11.44 -7.92 9.39
CA LEU A 37 11.25 -6.68 8.63
C LEU A 37 10.12 -5.80 9.20
N GLY A 38 9.50 -6.25 10.30
CA GLY A 38 8.52 -5.50 11.08
C GLY A 38 9.13 -4.37 11.90
N SER A 39 8.29 -3.50 12.44
CA SER A 39 8.71 -2.53 13.46
C SER A 39 7.50 -2.07 14.25
N ASP A 40 7.68 -1.77 15.53
CA ASP A 40 6.63 -1.22 16.40
C ASP A 40 5.86 -0.06 15.75
N GLY A 41 6.56 0.76 14.97
CA GLY A 41 5.96 1.88 14.27
C GLY A 41 5.01 1.47 13.16
N ILE A 42 5.41 0.53 12.33
CA ILE A 42 4.62 0.05 11.19
C ILE A 42 3.48 -0.85 11.68
N ASP A 43 3.74 -1.73 12.63
CA ASP A 43 2.76 -2.67 13.16
C ASP A 43 1.59 -1.91 13.81
N ARG A 44 1.87 -0.79 14.48
CA ARG A 44 0.83 0.11 15.01
C ARG A 44 -0.01 0.74 13.89
N LEU A 45 0.60 1.20 12.80
CA LEU A 45 -0.14 1.75 11.65
C LEU A 45 -1.05 0.69 11.02
N VAL A 46 -0.52 -0.51 10.80
CA VAL A 46 -1.26 -1.67 10.27
C VAL A 46 -2.44 -2.00 11.18
N ARG A 47 -2.24 -2.07 12.51
CA ARG A 47 -3.32 -2.29 13.48
C ARG A 47 -4.38 -1.18 13.48
N LEU A 48 -3.99 0.09 13.29
CA LEU A 48 -4.94 1.20 13.18
C LEU A 48 -5.81 1.06 11.91
N VAL A 49 -5.22 0.70 10.78
CA VAL A 49 -5.97 0.40 9.55
C VAL A 49 -6.91 -0.77 9.77
N GLN A 50 -6.46 -1.84 10.43
CA GLN A 50 -7.29 -3.00 10.74
C GLN A 50 -8.49 -2.65 11.62
N LYS A 51 -8.32 -1.72 12.57
CA LYS A 51 -9.43 -1.20 13.37
C LYS A 51 -10.44 -0.45 12.51
N MET A 52 -9.99 0.39 11.56
CA MET A 52 -10.89 1.08 10.63
C MET A 52 -11.63 0.10 9.71
N GLU A 53 -10.96 -0.96 9.26
CA GLU A 53 -11.60 -2.03 8.49
C GLU A 53 -12.67 -2.75 9.32
N LYS A 54 -12.39 -3.12 10.58
CA LYS A 54 -13.35 -3.83 11.44
C LYS A 54 -14.60 -2.99 11.75
N LEU A 55 -14.49 -1.66 11.80
CA LEU A 55 -15.64 -0.76 11.91
C LEU A 55 -16.62 -0.86 10.72
N LYS A 56 -16.20 -1.43 9.58
CA LYS A 56 -17.07 -1.81 8.45
C LYS A 56 -18.11 -2.85 8.82
N HIS A 57 -17.74 -3.80 9.69
CA HIS A 57 -18.61 -4.94 10.00
C HIS A 57 -19.77 -4.54 10.91
N SER A 58 -19.61 -3.46 11.69
CA SER A 58 -20.69 -2.88 12.50
C SER A 58 -21.52 -1.85 11.74
N ARG A 59 -20.95 -1.18 10.72
CA ARG A 59 -21.66 -0.25 9.82
C ARG A 59 -21.09 -0.34 8.40
N PRO A 60 -21.75 -1.03 7.46
CA PRO A 60 -21.26 -1.23 6.08
C PRO A 60 -20.96 0.09 5.37
N GLU A 61 -21.76 1.12 5.66
CA GLU A 61 -21.61 2.51 5.19
C GLU A 61 -20.26 3.14 5.54
N ASN A 62 -19.60 2.67 6.61
CA ASN A 62 -18.42 3.29 7.23
C ASN A 62 -17.10 2.63 6.81
N GLY A 63 -17.11 1.51 6.11
CA GLY A 63 -15.89 0.77 5.78
C GLY A 63 -15.30 1.14 4.43
N ALA A 64 -14.26 1.96 4.41
CA ALA A 64 -13.65 2.43 3.17
C ALA A 64 -12.19 2.00 2.96
N LEU A 65 -11.58 1.28 3.92
CA LEU A 65 -10.27 0.65 3.83
C LEU A 65 -10.40 -0.88 3.78
N TYR A 66 -9.49 -1.55 3.07
CA TYR A 66 -9.53 -3.00 2.84
C TYR A 66 -8.29 -3.74 3.34
N GLY A 67 -7.17 -3.06 3.56
CA GLY A 67 -5.95 -3.72 4.03
C GLY A 67 -4.75 -2.79 4.09
N ALA A 68 -3.68 -3.26 4.72
CA ALA A 68 -2.41 -2.58 4.80
C ALA A 68 -1.24 -3.55 4.88
N LYS A 69 -0.08 -3.14 4.36
CA LYS A 69 1.16 -3.89 4.51
C LYS A 69 2.41 -3.03 4.47
N ILE A 70 3.53 -3.61 4.88
CA ILE A 70 4.86 -3.02 4.73
C ILE A 70 5.23 -2.90 3.24
N LYS A 71 5.88 -1.79 2.87
CA LYS A 71 6.52 -1.60 1.57
C LYS A 71 7.98 -1.17 1.73
N GLY A 72 8.83 -1.68 0.85
CA GLY A 72 10.28 -1.44 0.89
C GLY A 72 11.01 -2.53 1.68
N GLY A 73 12.22 -2.22 2.14
CA GLY A 73 13.10 -3.16 2.84
C GLY A 73 12.71 -3.49 4.28
N GLY A 74 11.70 -2.84 4.87
CA GLY A 74 11.27 -3.09 6.26
C GLY A 74 12.08 -2.35 7.34
N SER A 75 11.88 -2.74 8.60
CA SER A 75 12.51 -2.16 9.81
C SER A 75 12.15 -0.68 10.07
N GLY A 76 11.05 -0.21 9.47
CA GLY A 76 10.65 1.19 9.45
C GLY A 76 10.25 1.63 8.03
N GLY A 77 9.91 2.91 7.88
CA GLY A 77 9.53 3.48 6.58
C GLY A 77 8.03 3.47 6.29
N THR A 78 7.63 2.78 5.21
CA THR A 78 6.34 3.02 4.55
C THR A 78 5.34 1.87 4.72
N VAL A 79 4.13 2.22 5.17
CA VAL A 79 2.97 1.32 5.09
C VAL A 79 2.13 1.69 3.89
N CYS A 80 1.86 0.72 3.01
CA CYS A 80 0.87 0.92 1.98
C CYS A 80 -0.50 0.52 2.50
N VAL A 81 -1.48 1.40 2.30
CA VAL A 81 -2.87 1.20 2.68
C VAL A 81 -3.72 1.21 1.42
N ILE A 82 -4.67 0.29 1.33
CA ILE A 82 -5.59 0.16 0.20
C ILE A 82 -7.03 0.38 0.66
N GLY A 83 -7.76 1.14 -0.13
CA GLY A 83 -9.14 1.52 0.17
C GLY A 83 -9.88 2.00 -1.08
N ARG A 84 -11.17 2.29 -0.91
CA ARG A 84 -12.02 2.83 -1.98
C ARG A 84 -11.53 4.23 -2.37
N GLY A 85 -11.63 4.60 -3.65
CA GLY A 85 -11.45 5.99 -4.08
C GLY A 85 -12.62 6.86 -3.62
N SER A 86 -12.69 7.22 -2.34
CA SER A 86 -13.79 7.98 -1.74
C SER A 86 -13.28 9.00 -0.72
N LEU A 87 -14.07 10.06 -0.46
CA LEU A 87 -13.78 11.04 0.59
C LEU A 87 -13.64 10.37 1.97
N ARG A 88 -14.49 9.39 2.24
CA ARG A 88 -14.47 8.58 3.48
C ARG A 88 -13.12 7.90 3.71
N SER A 89 -12.51 7.33 2.66
CA SER A 89 -11.19 6.70 2.80
C SER A 89 -10.12 7.73 3.16
N SER A 90 -10.16 8.91 2.55
CA SER A 90 -9.24 10.01 2.91
C SER A 90 -9.45 10.47 4.37
N GLU A 91 -10.71 10.61 4.83
CA GLU A 91 -11.03 10.92 6.24
C GLU A 91 -10.46 9.87 7.21
N GLN A 92 -10.60 8.59 6.88
CA GLN A 92 -10.07 7.49 7.70
C GLN A 92 -8.55 7.49 7.77
N ILE A 93 -7.86 7.80 6.65
CA ILE A 93 -6.40 7.95 6.64
C ILE A 93 -5.94 9.11 7.53
N LEU A 94 -6.64 10.26 7.48
CA LEU A 94 -6.36 11.40 8.36
C LEU A 94 -6.59 11.05 9.85
N GLU A 95 -7.63 10.27 10.14
CA GLU A 95 -7.89 9.79 11.50
C GLU A 95 -6.79 8.83 11.99
N ILE A 96 -6.28 7.95 11.12
CA ILE A 96 -5.14 7.07 11.42
C ILE A 96 -3.89 7.91 11.71
N GLN A 97 -3.57 8.91 10.88
CA GLN A 97 -2.48 9.87 11.12
C GLN A 97 -2.59 10.51 12.52
N ARG A 98 -3.78 11.01 12.88
CA ARG A 98 -4.03 11.66 14.16
C ARG A 98 -3.84 10.71 15.33
N LYS A 99 -4.42 9.50 15.27
CA LYS A 99 -4.28 8.46 16.31
C LYS A 99 -2.82 8.01 16.46
N TYR A 100 -2.10 7.92 15.35
CA TYR A 100 -0.68 7.58 15.37
C TYR A 100 0.15 8.67 16.06
N LYS A 101 -0.10 9.94 15.72
CA LYS A 101 0.57 11.07 16.37
C LYS A 101 0.28 11.15 17.86
N GLN A 102 -0.97 10.92 18.26
CA GLN A 102 -1.35 10.92 19.68
C GLN A 102 -0.61 9.84 20.49
N THR A 103 -0.36 8.68 19.90
CA THR A 103 0.26 7.56 20.60
C THR A 103 1.78 7.53 20.52
N THR A 104 2.38 8.18 19.51
CA THR A 104 3.83 8.11 19.26
C THR A 104 4.54 9.46 19.29
N GLY A 105 3.80 10.57 19.23
CA GLY A 105 4.34 11.92 19.03
C GLY A 105 4.67 12.26 17.56
N PHE A 106 4.73 11.27 16.67
CA PHE A 106 5.14 11.46 15.28
C PHE A 106 3.94 11.62 14.34
N MET A 107 3.94 12.64 13.49
CA MET A 107 2.97 12.75 12.41
C MET A 107 3.48 11.97 11.20
N PRO A 108 2.80 10.89 10.77
CA PRO A 108 3.23 10.18 9.58
C PRO A 108 2.92 11.01 8.33
N TYR A 109 3.76 10.98 7.30
CA TYR A 109 3.48 11.68 6.04
C TYR A 109 2.57 10.84 5.14
N VAL A 110 1.58 11.44 4.46
CA VAL A 110 0.67 10.73 3.55
C VAL A 110 1.04 11.01 2.10
N PHE A 111 1.42 9.96 1.36
CA PHE A 111 1.51 10.00 -0.09
C PHE A 111 0.19 9.53 -0.70
N GLU A 112 -0.39 10.33 -1.59
CA GLU A 112 -1.59 9.98 -2.34
C GLU A 112 -1.36 10.22 -3.84
N GLY A 113 -1.83 9.29 -4.68
CA GLY A 113 -1.80 9.41 -6.13
C GLY A 113 -1.11 8.24 -6.83
N SER A 114 -1.17 8.24 -8.16
CA SER A 114 -0.49 7.29 -9.02
C SER A 114 0.04 8.00 -10.26
N SER A 115 1.24 7.67 -10.71
CA SER A 115 1.79 8.18 -11.96
C SER A 115 1.53 7.20 -13.13
N PRO A 116 1.59 7.69 -14.38
CA PRO A 116 1.76 6.83 -15.56
C PRO A 116 2.88 5.79 -15.36
N GLY A 117 2.56 4.51 -15.55
CA GLY A 117 3.57 3.45 -15.59
C GLY A 117 4.43 3.52 -16.86
N ALA A 118 5.61 2.90 -16.84
CA ALA A 118 6.57 2.92 -17.96
C ALA A 118 5.93 2.52 -19.31
N GLY A 119 4.98 1.57 -19.32
CA GLY A 119 4.28 1.15 -20.53
C GLY A 119 3.44 2.24 -21.22
N LYS A 120 3.04 3.31 -20.50
CA LYS A 120 2.34 4.45 -21.10
C LYS A 120 3.26 5.31 -21.99
N PHE A 121 4.57 5.23 -21.82
CA PHE A 121 5.55 6.00 -22.58
C PHE A 121 6.10 5.24 -23.82
N GLY A 122 5.60 4.02 -24.08
CA GLY A 122 6.10 3.16 -25.15
C GLY A 122 7.31 2.33 -24.74
N TYR A 123 7.78 1.46 -25.65
CA TYR A 123 8.94 0.59 -25.42
C TYR A 123 9.69 0.32 -26.73
N LEU A 124 11.00 0.10 -26.64
CA LEU A 124 11.81 -0.37 -27.78
C LEU A 124 11.65 -1.90 -27.93
N LYS A 125 11.23 -2.36 -29.11
CA LYS A 125 11.15 -3.79 -29.43
C LYS A 125 12.37 -4.21 -30.25
N ILE A 126 13.29 -4.94 -29.64
CA ILE A 126 14.46 -5.50 -30.33
C ILE A 126 14.06 -6.82 -31.00
N ARG A 127 14.37 -6.96 -32.30
CA ARG A 127 14.23 -8.22 -33.04
C ARG A 127 15.61 -8.73 -33.44
N LYS A 128 15.85 -10.03 -33.30
CA LYS A 128 17.05 -10.68 -33.83
C LYS A 128 16.93 -10.72 -35.35
N ASN A 129 17.93 -10.20 -36.08
CA ASN A 129 18.00 -10.36 -37.52
C ASN A 129 18.30 -11.84 -37.81
N SER A 130 17.36 -12.56 -38.44
CA SER A 130 17.67 -13.84 -39.05
C SER A 130 18.54 -13.57 -40.27
N ALA A 131 19.74 -14.16 -40.30
CA ALA A 131 20.61 -14.10 -41.48
C ALA A 131 19.82 -14.61 -42.71
N PRO A 132 20.03 -14.01 -43.89
CA PRO A 132 19.39 -14.51 -45.11
C PRO A 132 19.80 -15.98 -45.33
N PRO A 133 18.89 -16.85 -45.80
CA PRO A 133 19.23 -18.21 -46.13
C PRO A 133 20.35 -18.22 -47.18
N SER A 134 21.38 -19.03 -46.95
CA SER A 134 22.47 -19.23 -47.91
C SER A 134 21.91 -19.82 -49.21
N SER A 135 22.00 -19.08 -50.30
CA SER A 135 21.72 -19.58 -51.64
C SER A 135 22.73 -20.68 -51.97
N THR A 136 22.23 -21.92 -52.13
CA THR A 136 22.99 -23.06 -52.67
C THR A 136 22.57 -23.25 -54.12
#